data_AF-A0A3B3VXH0-F1
#
_entry.id   AF-A0A3B3VXH0-F1
#
_cell.length_a   1.000
_cell.length_b   1.000
_cell.length_c   1.000
_cell.angle_alpha   90.00
_cell.angle_beta   90.00
_cell.angle_gamma   90.00
#
_symmetry.space_group_name_H-M   'P 1'
#
loop_
_entity.id
_entity.type
_entity.pdbx_description
1 polymer ?
#
loop_
_entity_poly.entity_id
_entity_poly.type
_entity_poly.pdbx_seq_one_letter_code
_entity_poly.pdbx_strand_id
1 'polypeptide(L)'
;MMMRMGSVMRKVVCLLAWLSVGQVSGSYLPQDMNRTLQDLLQHYKISKSDIYDGKQVFPKEELKGKMESQMLFMGGVLEAYEKLIVHMLKELPTPSPLSATSGDKADTSGPSTAKPLAAGNTRSNLNKVLEKIRDLKLHSYKEQVKILHELQKLKHIEMDNIKVQGKALWELPWIYEKANSLADNVMRRRRRRRQTRTKSRLGA
;
A
#
# COMPACT_ATOMS: atom_id res chain seq x y z
N MET A 1 -40.11 -26.48 -33.70
CA MET A 1 -39.12 -25.38 -33.68
C MET A 1 -38.97 -24.70 -32.29
N MET A 2 -39.76 -25.04 -31.27
CA MET A 2 -39.73 -24.38 -29.94
C MET A 2 -38.70 -24.92 -28.94
N MET A 3 -38.11 -26.12 -29.15
CA MET A 3 -37.13 -26.70 -28.22
C MET A 3 -35.71 -26.12 -28.32
N ARG A 4 -35.36 -25.46 -29.45
CA ARG A 4 -34.02 -24.85 -29.63
C ARG A 4 -33.91 -23.49 -28.94
N MET A 5 -35.01 -22.75 -28.84
CA MET A 5 -35.05 -21.43 -28.22
C MET A 5 -34.75 -21.49 -26.70
N GLY A 6 -35.31 -22.48 -25.99
CA GLY A 6 -35.11 -22.61 -24.54
C GLY A 6 -33.67 -22.92 -24.13
N SER A 7 -32.93 -23.67 -24.96
CA SER A 7 -31.51 -23.96 -24.72
C SER A 7 -30.62 -22.74 -24.96
N VAL A 8 -30.94 -21.95 -26.00
CA VAL A 8 -30.24 -20.68 -26.28
C VAL A 8 -30.52 -19.65 -25.19
N MET A 9 -31.78 -19.55 -24.73
CA MET A 9 -32.18 -18.62 -23.67
C MET A 9 -31.45 -18.92 -22.36
N ARG A 10 -31.33 -20.19 -21.96
CA ARG A 10 -30.59 -20.58 -20.74
C ARG A 10 -29.10 -20.27 -20.85
N LYS A 11 -28.47 -20.48 -22.00
CA LYS A 11 -27.06 -20.15 -22.21
C LYS A 11 -26.80 -18.64 -22.14
N VAL A 12 -27.70 -17.84 -22.70
CA VAL A 12 -27.64 -16.36 -22.64
C VAL A 12 -27.83 -15.86 -21.20
N VAL A 13 -28.80 -16.42 -20.46
CA VAL A 13 -29.02 -16.08 -19.05
C VAL A 13 -27.82 -16.47 -18.18
N CYS A 14 -27.22 -17.65 -18.40
CA CYS A 14 -26.01 -18.06 -17.68
C CYS A 14 -24.79 -17.19 -18.03
N LEU A 15 -24.63 -16.77 -19.29
CA LEU A 15 -23.55 -15.86 -19.71
C LEU A 15 -23.71 -14.46 -19.11
N LEU A 16 -24.94 -13.93 -19.08
CA LEU A 16 -25.25 -12.64 -18.45
C LEU A 16 -25.07 -12.68 -16.93
N ALA A 17 -25.45 -13.78 -16.28
CA ALA A 17 -25.21 -14.00 -14.85
C ALA A 17 -23.72 -14.15 -14.53
N TRP A 18 -22.91 -14.71 -15.44
CA TRP A 18 -21.46 -14.78 -15.26
C TRP A 18 -20.78 -13.42 -15.47
N LEU A 19 -21.28 -12.63 -16.42
CA LEU A 19 -20.78 -11.27 -16.69
C LEU A 19 -21.14 -10.28 -15.58
N SER A 20 -22.26 -10.48 -14.86
CA SER A 20 -22.64 -9.63 -13.72
C SER A 20 -21.85 -9.93 -12.44
N VAL A 21 -21.39 -11.16 -12.23
CA VAL A 21 -20.45 -11.49 -11.13
C VAL A 21 -19.01 -11.07 -11.47
N GLY A 22 -18.70 -10.87 -12.76
CA GLY A 22 -17.40 -10.36 -13.23
C GLY A 22 -17.25 -8.83 -13.19
N GLN A 23 -18.27 -8.08 -12.74
CA GLN A 23 -18.18 -6.63 -12.67
C GLN A 23 -17.34 -6.18 -11.46
N VAL A 24 -16.07 -5.94 -11.77
CA VAL A 24 -15.22 -4.89 -11.19
C VAL A 24 -14.86 -5.10 -9.71
N SER A 25 -13.95 -6.04 -9.43
CA SER A 25 -12.93 -5.80 -8.40
C SER A 25 -11.87 -4.82 -8.92
N GLY A 26 -12.31 -3.67 -9.42
CA GLY A 26 -11.48 -2.49 -9.57
C GLY A 26 -11.74 -1.65 -8.34
N SER A 27 -10.88 -1.74 -7.32
CA SER A 27 -10.94 -0.82 -6.18
C SER A 27 -10.63 0.58 -6.71
N TYR A 28 -11.65 1.28 -7.19
CA TYR A 28 -11.56 2.67 -7.59
C TYR A 28 -11.20 3.49 -6.37
N LEU A 29 -10.26 4.42 -6.55
CA LEU A 29 -10.00 5.45 -5.55
C LEU A 29 -11.32 6.20 -5.29
N PRO A 30 -11.88 6.19 -4.07
CA PRO A 30 -13.16 6.83 -3.80
C PRO A 30 -13.12 8.31 -4.21
N GLN A 31 -14.21 8.84 -4.76
CA GLN A 31 -14.26 10.23 -5.26
C GLN A 31 -13.83 11.25 -4.21
N ASP A 32 -14.21 11.01 -2.96
CA ASP A 32 -13.87 11.86 -1.82
C ASP A 32 -12.36 11.82 -1.50
N MET A 33 -11.72 10.66 -1.63
CA MET A 33 -10.27 10.53 -1.52
C MET A 33 -9.56 11.27 -2.66
N ASN A 34 -10.07 11.15 -3.89
CA ASN A 34 -9.49 11.85 -5.04
C ASN A 34 -9.53 13.37 -4.84
N ARG A 35 -10.66 13.94 -4.37
CA ARG A 35 -10.77 15.37 -4.03
C ARG A 35 -9.74 15.78 -2.97
N THR A 36 -9.65 14.99 -1.90
CA THR A 36 -8.69 15.21 -0.80
C THR A 36 -7.24 15.25 -1.33
N LEU A 37 -6.87 14.32 -2.23
CA LEU A 37 -5.54 14.30 -2.84
C LEU A 37 -5.29 15.48 -3.76
N GLN A 38 -6.28 15.94 -4.53
CA GLN A 38 -6.14 17.12 -5.39
C GLN A 38 -5.87 18.37 -4.56
N ASP A 39 -6.59 18.57 -3.46
CA ASP A 39 -6.36 19.69 -2.54
C ASP A 39 -4.94 19.65 -1.95
N LEU A 40 -4.47 18.46 -1.57
CA LEU A 40 -3.10 18.27 -1.08
C LEU A 40 -2.06 18.55 -2.16
N LEU A 41 -2.28 18.09 -3.40
CA LEU A 41 -1.38 18.34 -4.53
C LEU A 41 -1.29 19.83 -4.88
N GLN A 42 -2.37 20.60 -4.68
CA GLN A 42 -2.34 22.06 -4.83
C GLN A 42 -1.50 22.73 -3.73
N HIS A 43 -1.54 22.21 -2.50
CA HIS A 43 -0.74 22.73 -1.39
C HIS A 43 0.75 22.39 -1.55
N TYR A 44 1.06 21.13 -1.88
CA TYR A 44 2.43 20.62 -2.09
C TYR A 44 2.86 20.73 -3.56
N LYS A 45 2.55 21.86 -4.19
CA LYS A 45 2.78 22.06 -5.63
C LYS A 45 4.28 22.08 -5.94
N ILE A 46 4.69 21.19 -6.83
CA ILE A 46 6.04 21.10 -7.39
C ILE A 46 6.02 21.32 -8.90
N SER A 47 7.17 21.65 -9.51
CA SER A 47 7.24 21.93 -10.95
C SER A 47 7.07 20.65 -11.77
N LYS A 48 6.60 20.77 -13.02
CA LYS A 48 6.48 19.60 -13.92
C LYS A 48 7.84 18.96 -14.19
N SER A 49 8.92 19.74 -14.25
CA SER A 49 10.27 19.20 -14.41
C SER A 49 10.68 18.33 -13.22
N ASP A 50 10.30 18.70 -12.00
CA ASP A 50 10.61 17.91 -10.80
C ASP A 50 9.76 16.62 -10.73
N ILE A 51 8.51 16.67 -11.20
CA ILE A 51 7.63 15.49 -11.24
C ILE A 51 8.14 14.44 -12.24
N TYR A 52 8.70 14.89 -13.36
CA TYR A 52 9.11 14.03 -14.48
C TYR A 52 10.62 13.93 -14.64
N ASP A 53 11.38 14.13 -13.57
CA ASP A 53 12.85 14.04 -13.54
C ASP A 53 13.41 12.61 -13.69
N GLY A 54 12.52 11.61 -13.72
CA GLY A 54 12.86 10.19 -13.80
C GLY A 54 13.17 9.53 -12.47
N LYS A 55 13.19 10.28 -11.35
CA LYS A 55 13.48 9.78 -10.01
C LYS A 55 12.17 9.50 -9.26
N GLN A 56 11.57 8.36 -9.56
CA GLN A 56 10.37 7.93 -8.84
C GLN A 56 10.71 7.62 -7.37
N VAL A 57 9.93 8.19 -6.44
CA VAL A 57 10.07 7.93 -4.99
C VAL A 57 9.87 6.45 -4.67
N PHE A 58 8.96 5.78 -5.39
CA PHE A 58 8.71 4.35 -5.26
C PHE A 58 8.92 3.65 -6.61
N PRO A 59 9.83 2.66 -6.70
CA PRO A 59 10.06 1.91 -7.92
C PRO A 59 8.81 1.10 -8.30
N LYS A 60 8.47 1.08 -9.58
CA LYS A 60 7.31 0.32 -10.09
C LYS A 60 7.70 -1.06 -10.60
N GLU A 61 8.99 -1.32 -10.72
CA GLU A 61 9.56 -2.56 -11.22
C GLU A 61 9.17 -3.75 -10.32
N GLU A 62 9.09 -3.52 -9.01
CA GLU A 62 8.71 -4.51 -7.98
C GLU A 62 7.22 -4.90 -8.05
N LEU A 63 6.42 -4.18 -8.85
CA LEU A 63 5.03 -4.55 -9.13
C LEU A 63 4.91 -5.59 -10.25
N LYS A 64 6.01 -6.14 -10.76
CA LYS A 64 6.00 -7.24 -11.72
C LYS A 64 6.27 -8.57 -10.99
N GLY A 65 5.38 -9.55 -11.15
CA GLY A 65 5.64 -10.91 -10.67
C GLY A 65 4.48 -11.53 -9.90
N LYS A 66 4.80 -12.25 -8.82
CA LYS A 66 3.80 -12.96 -8.00
C LYS A 66 3.07 -11.98 -7.09
N MET A 67 1.75 -12.19 -6.94
CA MET A 67 0.89 -11.39 -6.07
C MET A 67 1.44 -11.25 -4.64
N GLU A 68 1.98 -12.33 -4.06
CA GLU A 68 2.57 -12.31 -2.71
C GLU A 68 3.71 -11.30 -2.58
N SER A 69 4.60 -11.25 -3.57
CA SER A 69 5.73 -10.30 -3.61
C SER A 69 5.24 -8.87 -3.82
N GLN A 70 4.27 -8.67 -4.71
CA GLN A 70 3.65 -7.35 -4.94
C GLN A 70 2.97 -6.83 -3.67
N MET A 71 2.20 -7.69 -2.97
CA MET A 71 1.56 -7.32 -1.72
C MET A 71 2.57 -7.00 -0.62
N LEU A 72 3.66 -7.78 -0.52
CA LEU A 72 4.72 -7.51 0.45
C LEU A 72 5.38 -6.15 0.18
N PHE A 73 5.69 -5.85 -1.09
CA PHE A 73 6.22 -4.55 -1.49
C PHE A 73 5.24 -3.41 -1.20
N MET A 74 3.96 -3.57 -1.54
CA MET A 74 2.91 -2.57 -1.24
C MET A 74 2.71 -2.36 0.26
N GLY A 75 2.84 -3.39 1.09
CA GLY A 75 2.85 -3.23 2.55
C GLY A 75 3.95 -2.27 3.03
N GLY A 76 5.15 -2.38 2.44
CA GLY A 76 6.28 -1.49 2.75
C GLY A 76 6.06 -0.07 2.24
N VAL A 77 5.48 0.09 1.05
CA VAL A 77 5.12 1.41 0.50
C VAL A 77 4.07 2.10 1.38
N LEU A 78 3.04 1.37 1.83
CA LEU A 78 2.03 1.93 2.76
C LEU A 78 2.65 2.32 4.10
N GLU A 79 3.62 1.56 4.62
CA GLU A 79 4.35 1.93 5.83
C GLU A 79 5.20 3.19 5.64
N ALA A 80 5.85 3.34 4.49
CA ALA A 80 6.59 4.54 4.14
C ALA A 80 5.67 5.77 4.02
N TYR A 81 4.51 5.64 3.35
CA TYR A 81 3.53 6.72 3.26
C TYR A 81 2.97 7.12 4.63
N GLU A 82 2.69 6.16 5.52
CA GLU A 82 2.27 6.47 6.88
C GLU A 82 3.31 7.36 7.59
N LYS A 83 4.59 6.97 7.55
CA LYS A 83 5.68 7.75 8.15
C LYS A 83 5.83 9.13 7.51
N LEU A 84 5.74 9.21 6.17
CA LEU A 84 5.83 10.45 5.41
C LEU A 84 4.70 11.42 5.80
N ILE A 85 3.45 10.97 5.83
CA ILE A 85 2.31 11.83 6.17
C ILE A 85 2.38 12.28 7.63
N VAL A 86 2.81 11.41 8.55
CA VAL A 86 3.07 11.81 9.95
C VAL A 86 4.13 12.90 10.03
N HIS A 87 5.16 12.84 9.18
CA HIS A 87 6.16 13.90 9.10
C HIS A 87 5.57 15.21 8.57
N MET A 88 4.85 15.16 7.45
CA MET A 88 4.17 16.33 6.87
C MET A 88 3.21 17.00 7.87
N LEU A 89 2.52 16.21 8.71
CA LEU A 89 1.65 16.74 9.78
C LEU A 89 2.41 17.45 10.90
N LYS A 90 3.66 17.04 11.19
CA LYS A 90 4.53 17.68 12.19
C LYS A 90 5.14 18.99 11.68
N GLU A 91 5.38 19.08 10.38
CA GLU A 91 5.95 20.28 9.74
C GLU A 91 4.92 21.39 9.52
N LEU A 92 3.62 21.08 9.58
CA LEU A 92 2.59 22.10 9.52
C LEU A 92 2.70 23.06 10.71
N PRO A 93 2.50 24.38 10.51
CA PRO A 93 2.52 25.35 11.60
C PRO A 93 1.53 24.94 12.68
N THR A 94 2.03 24.65 13.89
CA THR A 94 1.17 24.44 15.05
C THR A 94 0.47 25.77 15.35
N PRO A 95 -0.88 25.82 15.45
CA PRO A 95 -1.55 27.02 15.92
C PRO A 95 -1.06 27.30 17.34
N SER A 96 -0.25 28.33 17.52
CA SER A 96 0.14 28.81 18.85
C SER A 96 -1.12 29.18 19.64
N PRO A 97 -1.18 28.88 20.95
CA PRO A 97 -2.27 29.34 21.78
C PRO A 97 -2.26 30.86 21.81
N LEU A 98 -3.42 31.46 21.55
CA LEU A 98 -3.69 32.88 21.77
C LEU A 98 -3.25 33.25 23.19
N SER A 99 -2.24 34.11 23.31
CA SER A 99 -1.96 34.84 24.54
C SER A 99 -3.23 35.60 24.91
N ALA A 100 -3.85 35.19 26.02
CA ALA A 100 -4.84 36.02 26.69
C ALA A 100 -4.11 37.27 27.20
N THR A 101 -4.31 38.39 26.53
CA THR A 101 -4.02 39.72 27.08
C THR A 101 -5.29 40.54 26.96
N SER A 102 -5.98 40.63 28.08
CA SER A 102 -7.00 41.60 28.40
C SER A 102 -6.50 43.03 28.15
N GLY A 103 -7.30 43.85 27.45
CA GLY A 103 -7.08 45.28 27.32
C GLY A 103 -7.94 45.89 26.21
N ASP A 104 -8.86 46.76 26.60
CA ASP A 104 -9.92 47.38 25.81
C ASP A 104 -9.48 48.26 24.62
N LYS A 105 -10.49 48.55 23.78
CA LYS A 105 -10.75 49.71 22.90
C LYS A 105 -10.50 49.58 21.40
N ALA A 106 -11.56 49.99 20.69
CA ALA A 106 -11.71 50.08 19.25
C ALA A 106 -10.87 51.20 18.62
N ASP A 107 -10.35 50.97 17.40
CA ASP A 107 -10.66 51.81 16.23
C ASP A 107 -10.01 51.28 14.92
N THR A 108 -10.87 51.14 13.90
CA THR A 108 -10.73 51.48 12.47
C THR A 108 -9.51 51.06 11.61
N SER A 109 -9.83 50.26 10.57
CA SER A 109 -9.27 50.19 9.20
C SER A 109 -7.94 49.48 8.90
N GLY A 110 -8.05 48.39 8.13
CA GLY A 110 -6.99 47.83 7.28
C GLY A 110 -7.39 46.48 6.68
N PRO A 111 -7.58 46.34 5.35
CA PRO A 111 -7.75 45.02 4.74
C PRO A 111 -6.37 44.46 4.39
N SER A 112 -5.95 43.42 5.10
CA SER A 112 -4.73 42.68 4.76
C SER A 112 -4.91 41.19 5.05
N THR A 113 -5.51 40.53 4.06
CA THR A 113 -5.14 39.23 3.49
C THR A 113 -4.97 38.03 4.45
N ALA A 114 -6.07 37.31 4.58
CA ALA A 114 -6.24 35.87 4.78
C ALA A 114 -4.98 34.98 4.80
N LYS A 115 -4.70 34.30 5.93
CA LYS A 115 -4.28 32.88 5.96
C LYS A 115 -4.36 32.19 7.34
N PRO A 116 -5.57 31.85 7.84
CA PRO A 116 -5.70 30.70 8.77
C PRO A 116 -6.50 29.53 8.18
N LEU A 117 -7.41 29.78 7.22
CA LEU A 117 -8.33 28.75 6.71
C LEU A 117 -7.64 27.66 5.86
N ALA A 118 -6.61 28.00 5.09
CA ALA A 118 -5.93 27.04 4.21
C ALA A 118 -5.08 25.99 4.97
N ALA A 119 -4.53 26.37 6.14
CA ALA A 119 -3.73 25.46 6.96
C ALA A 119 -4.62 24.41 7.65
N GLY A 120 -5.80 24.81 8.12
CA GLY A 120 -6.80 23.91 8.72
C GLY A 120 -7.25 22.81 7.76
N ASN A 121 -7.55 23.16 6.51
CA ASN A 121 -7.96 22.19 5.48
C ASN A 121 -6.83 21.24 5.08
N THR A 122 -5.58 21.70 5.07
CA THR A 122 -4.43 20.84 4.73
C THR A 122 -4.22 19.78 5.80
N ARG A 123 -4.30 20.16 7.08
CA ARG A 123 -4.14 19.22 8.21
C ARG A 123 -5.24 18.16 8.23
N SER A 124 -6.50 18.55 8.03
CA SER A 124 -7.62 17.59 7.98
C SER A 124 -7.50 16.64 6.79
N ASN A 125 -7.11 17.15 5.62
CA ASN A 125 -6.89 16.33 4.42
C ASN A 125 -5.76 15.31 4.62
N LEU A 126 -4.63 15.70 5.21
CA LEU A 126 -3.54 14.76 5.56
C LEU A 126 -4.00 13.68 6.55
N ASN A 127 -4.74 14.06 7.61
CA ASN A 127 -5.27 13.11 8.57
C ASN A 127 -6.23 12.10 7.93
N LYS A 128 -7.07 12.55 6.99
CA LYS A 128 -8.00 11.69 6.25
C LYS A 128 -7.28 10.67 5.38
N VAL A 129 -6.22 11.08 4.68
CA VAL A 129 -5.37 10.14 3.91
C VAL A 129 -4.66 9.17 4.85
N LEU A 130 -4.11 9.66 5.97
CA LEU A 130 -3.43 8.85 6.97
C LEU A 130 -4.34 7.76 7.54
N GLU A 131 -5.57 8.10 7.90
CA GLU A 131 -6.58 7.16 8.41
C GLU A 131 -6.85 6.06 7.38
N LYS A 132 -7.04 6.42 6.11
CA LYS A 132 -7.32 5.44 5.05
C LYS A 132 -6.15 4.52 4.76
N ILE A 133 -4.91 5.01 4.88
CA ILE A 133 -3.71 4.17 4.79
C ILE A 133 -3.64 3.19 5.96
N ARG A 134 -3.93 3.65 7.18
CA ARG A 134 -3.97 2.79 8.37
C ARG A 134 -5.05 1.71 8.28
N ASP A 135 -6.25 2.07 7.83
CA ASP A 135 -7.34 1.13 7.59
C ASP A 135 -6.92 0.05 6.59
N LEU A 136 -6.35 0.46 5.44
CA LEU A 136 -5.89 -0.46 4.42
C LEU A 136 -4.79 -1.39 4.95
N LYS A 137 -3.85 -0.87 5.73
CA LYS A 137 -2.80 -1.66 6.37
C LYS A 137 -3.38 -2.70 7.35
N LEU A 138 -4.31 -2.27 8.20
CA LEU A 138 -4.91 -3.10 9.23
C LEU A 138 -5.74 -4.24 8.64
N HIS A 139 -6.52 -3.96 7.60
CA HIS A 139 -7.48 -4.91 7.04
C HIS A 139 -6.93 -5.77 5.90
N SER A 140 -6.02 -5.23 5.08
CA SER A 140 -5.56 -5.91 3.85
C SER A 140 -4.08 -6.26 3.83
N TYR A 141 -3.25 -5.65 4.69
CA TYR A 141 -1.79 -5.84 4.69
C TYR A 141 -1.20 -6.28 6.03
N LYS A 142 -2.04 -6.74 6.98
CA LYS A 142 -1.59 -7.10 8.34
C LYS A 142 -0.46 -8.11 8.35
N GLU A 143 -0.54 -9.15 7.52
CA GLU A 143 0.48 -10.19 7.42
C GLU A 143 1.78 -9.66 6.81
N GLN A 144 1.67 -8.87 5.74
CA GLN A 144 2.80 -8.27 5.04
C GLN A 144 3.56 -7.31 5.97
N VAL A 145 2.84 -6.44 6.69
CA VAL A 145 3.44 -5.52 7.67
C VAL A 145 4.11 -6.29 8.81
N LYS A 146 3.51 -7.39 9.29
CA LYS A 146 4.14 -8.25 10.29
C LYS A 146 5.47 -8.82 9.77
N ILE A 147 5.48 -9.36 8.56
CA ILE A 147 6.70 -9.92 7.94
C ILE A 147 7.75 -8.82 7.78
N LEU A 148 7.38 -7.65 7.27
CA LEU A 148 8.30 -6.52 7.11
C LEU A 148 8.94 -6.08 8.42
N HIS A 149 8.17 -6.04 9.51
CA HIS A 149 8.71 -5.74 10.83
C HIS A 149 9.71 -6.80 11.32
N GLU A 150 9.43 -8.09 11.11
CA GLU A 150 10.41 -9.14 11.42
C GLU A 150 11.67 -9.03 10.55
N LEU A 151 11.54 -8.74 9.25
CA LEU A 151 12.69 -8.49 8.37
C LEU A 151 13.51 -7.27 8.82
N GLN A 152 12.83 -6.22 9.28
CA GLN A 152 13.51 -5.05 9.82
C GLN A 152 14.28 -5.40 11.09
N LYS A 153 13.73 -6.22 12.01
CA LYS A 153 14.48 -6.69 13.19
C LYS A 153 15.74 -7.45 12.80
N LEU A 154 15.67 -8.30 11.78
CA LEU A 154 16.85 -9.03 11.28
C LEU A 154 17.98 -8.09 10.82
N LYS A 155 17.63 -6.93 10.24
CA LYS A 155 18.61 -5.91 9.83
C LYS A 155 19.32 -5.26 11.03
N HIS A 156 18.68 -5.20 12.19
CA HIS A 156 19.22 -4.55 13.40
C HIS A 156 19.85 -5.53 14.38
N ILE A 157 20.15 -6.77 13.95
CA ILE A 157 20.87 -7.73 14.77
C ILE A 157 22.29 -7.20 15.04
N GLU A 158 22.72 -7.26 16.30
CA GLU A 158 24.08 -6.91 16.73
C GLU A 158 25.09 -7.97 16.25
N MET A 159 25.54 -7.86 15.00
CA MET A 159 26.44 -8.84 14.38
C MET A 159 27.80 -8.96 15.09
N ASP A 160 28.25 -7.88 15.73
CA ASP A 160 29.54 -7.82 16.44
C ASP A 160 29.48 -8.42 17.85
N ASN A 161 28.29 -8.76 18.35
CA ASN A 161 28.10 -9.30 19.68
C ASN A 161 28.36 -10.81 19.70
N ILE A 162 29.40 -11.24 20.42
CA ILE A 162 29.79 -12.66 20.48
C ILE A 162 28.70 -13.59 21.03
N LYS A 163 27.82 -13.10 21.91
CA LYS A 163 26.68 -13.89 22.40
C LYS A 163 25.64 -14.11 21.30
N VAL A 164 25.42 -13.11 20.45
CA VAL A 164 24.53 -13.21 19.29
C VAL A 164 25.10 -14.18 18.27
N GLN A 165 26.40 -14.07 17.97
CA GLN A 165 27.11 -14.99 17.07
C GLN A 165 27.00 -16.44 17.56
N GLY A 166 27.25 -16.69 18.84
CA GLY A 166 27.13 -18.02 19.44
C GLY A 166 25.72 -18.61 19.32
N LYS A 167 24.67 -17.80 19.59
CA LYS A 167 23.27 -18.22 19.41
C LYS A 167 22.93 -18.50 17.94
N ALA A 168 23.37 -17.64 17.03
CA ALA A 168 23.13 -17.81 15.60
C ALA A 168 23.76 -19.11 15.07
N LEU A 169 24.99 -19.43 15.50
CA LEU A 169 25.65 -20.69 15.16
C LEU A 169 24.92 -21.91 15.72
N TRP A 170 24.34 -21.79 16.91
CA TRP A 170 23.54 -22.86 17.51
C TRP A 170 22.25 -23.16 16.72
N GLU A 171 21.57 -22.12 16.22
CA GLU A 171 20.33 -22.26 15.45
C GLU A 171 20.55 -22.65 13.97
N LEU A 172 21.78 -22.46 13.48
CA LEU A 172 22.13 -22.60 12.06
C LEU A 172 21.74 -23.95 11.43
N PRO A 173 21.96 -25.13 12.07
CA PRO A 173 21.61 -26.41 11.45
C PRO A 173 20.12 -26.49 11.09
N TRP A 174 19.24 -26.08 12.01
CA TRP A 174 17.80 -26.09 11.78
C TRP A 174 17.37 -25.06 10.73
N ILE A 175 17.95 -23.85 10.76
CA ILE A 175 17.66 -22.81 9.75
C ILE A 175 18.06 -23.29 8.35
N TYR A 176 19.25 -23.88 8.22
CA TYR A 176 19.76 -24.38 6.95
C TYR A 176 18.87 -25.49 6.38
N GLU A 177 18.51 -26.48 7.20
CA GLU A 177 17.60 -27.56 6.81
C GLU A 177 16.24 -27.00 6.36
N LYS A 178 15.70 -26.04 7.11
CA LYS A 178 14.43 -25.41 6.78
C LYS A 178 14.50 -24.66 5.45
N ALA A 179 15.55 -23.88 5.21
CA ALA A 179 15.76 -23.15 3.96
C ALA A 179 15.89 -24.11 2.76
N ASN A 180 16.67 -25.18 2.90
CA ASN A 180 16.86 -26.17 1.84
C ASN A 180 15.55 -26.89 1.49
N SER A 181 14.80 -27.35 2.49
CA SER A 181 13.51 -28.02 2.27
C SER A 181 12.48 -27.14 1.56
N LEU A 182 12.47 -25.83 1.84
CA LEU A 182 11.60 -24.86 1.15
C LEU A 182 11.97 -24.73 -0.33
N ALA A 183 13.26 -24.61 -0.65
CA ALA A 183 13.74 -24.55 -2.04
C ALA A 183 13.37 -25.82 -2.83
N ASP A 184 13.60 -26.98 -2.24
CA ASP A 184 13.24 -28.29 -2.81
C ASP A 184 11.76 -28.40 -3.13
N ASN A 185 10.89 -27.96 -2.22
CA ASN A 185 9.45 -27.99 -2.41
C ASN A 185 9.01 -27.14 -3.62
N VAL A 186 9.62 -25.98 -3.82
CA VAL A 186 9.38 -25.13 -5.00
C VAL A 186 9.81 -25.87 -6.28
N MET A 187 10.97 -26.52 -6.29
CA MET A 187 11.45 -27.29 -7.44
C MET A 187 10.56 -28.50 -7.75
N ARG A 188 10.17 -29.28 -6.73
CA ARG A 188 9.27 -30.43 -6.88
C ARG A 188 7.90 -30.02 -7.44
N ARG A 189 7.32 -28.91 -6.95
CA ARG A 189 6.06 -28.37 -7.46
C ARG A 189 6.17 -27.98 -8.94
N ARG A 190 7.31 -27.41 -9.36
CA ARG A 190 7.57 -27.07 -10.77
C ARG A 190 7.66 -28.31 -11.65
N ARG A 191 8.33 -29.38 -11.20
CA ARG A 191 8.45 -30.65 -11.93
C ARG A 191 7.09 -31.32 -12.12
N ARG A 192 6.27 -31.42 -11.07
CA ARG A 192 4.91 -32.00 -11.14
C ARG A 192 4.03 -31.29 -12.17
N ARG A 193 4.07 -29.95 -12.21
CA ARG A 193 3.32 -29.14 -13.20
C ARG A 193 3.75 -29.39 -14.65
N ARG A 194 5.01 -29.75 -14.89
CA ARG A 194 5.49 -30.09 -16.25
C ARG A 194 4.98 -31.46 -16.69
N GLN A 195 4.94 -32.44 -15.77
CA GLN A 195 4.51 -33.80 -16.06
C GLN A 195 3.00 -33.92 -16.36
N THR A 196 2.15 -33.13 -15.71
CA THR A 196 0.72 -33.08 -16.05
C THR A 196 0.44 -32.46 -17.42
N ARG A 197 1.24 -31.44 -17.83
CA ARG A 197 1.13 -30.82 -19.16
C ARG A 197 1.61 -31.71 -20.30
N THR A 198 2.59 -32.57 -20.07
CA THR A 198 3.04 -33.56 -21.07
C THR A 198 2.04 -34.69 -21.22
N LYS A 199 1.43 -35.17 -20.12
CA LYS A 199 0.36 -36.18 -20.20
C LYS A 199 -0.89 -35.68 -20.92
N SER A 200 -1.30 -34.43 -20.74
CA SER A 200 -2.43 -33.85 -21.47
C SER A 200 -2.16 -33.58 -22.95
N ARG A 201 -0.88 -33.58 -23.38
CA ARG A 201 -0.48 -33.39 -24.79
C ARG A 201 -0.21 -34.70 -25.54
N LEU A 202 0.00 -35.80 -24.82
CA LEU A 202 0.26 -37.13 -25.40
C LEU A 202 -0.97 -38.05 -25.31
N GLY A 203 -2.09 -37.56 -24.78
CA GLY A 203 -3.36 -38.28 -24.68
C GLY A 203 -4.51 -37.59 -25.44
N ALA A 204 -4.19 -36.78 -26.44
CA ALA A 204 -5.13 -36.19 -27.39
C ALA A 204 -4.76 -36.64 -28.81
#